data_AF-A0A4R2BT76-F1
#
_entry.id   AF-A0A4R2BT76-F1
#
_cell.length_a   1.000
_cell.length_b   1.000
_cell.length_c   1.000
_cell.angle_alpha   90.00
_cell.angle_beta   90.00
_cell.angle_gamma   90.00
#
_symmetry.space_group_name_H-M   'P 1'
#
loop_
_entity.id
_entity.type
_entity.pdbx_description
1 polymer ?
#
loop_
_entity_poly.entity_id
_entity_poly.type
_entity_poly.pdbx_seq_one_letter_code
_entity_poly.pdbx_strand_id
1 'polypeptide(L)' 'MIFAPGRSIARRDVHRNGMIAAVETARVVRDDAEALLTWTASGSDCMLRGTRDGASML' A
#
# COMPACT_ATOMS: atom_id res chain seq x y z
N MET A 1 -0.46 -9.37 14.90
CA MET A 1 0.75 -9.85 14.20
C MET A 1 1.62 -8.63 13.98
N ILE A 2 2.88 -8.66 14.41
CA ILE A 2 3.82 -7.53 14.27
C ILE A 2 4.80 -7.88 13.15
N PHE A 3 5.07 -6.94 12.25
CA PHE A 3 6.08 -7.06 11.21
C PHE A 3 7.45 -6.60 11.72
N ALA A 4 8.50 -7.34 11.36
CA ALA A 4 9.86 -6.92 11.68
C ALA A 4 10.23 -5.64 10.89
N PRO A 5 10.98 -4.70 11.50
CA PRO A 5 11.60 -3.59 10.77
C PRO A 5 12.42 -4.11 9.57
N GLY A 6 12.33 -3.41 8.45
CA GLY A 6 12.96 -3.84 7.19
C GLY A 6 12.23 -4.96 6.46
N ARG A 7 11.05 -5.42 6.91
CA ARG A 7 10.22 -6.33 6.12
C ARG A 7 9.50 -5.56 5.01
N SER A 8 9.38 -6.16 3.82
CA SER A 8 8.48 -5.66 2.79
C SER A 8 7.06 -6.17 3.02
N ILE A 9 6.08 -5.29 2.90
CA ILE A 9 4.65 -5.59 3.02
C ILE A 9 3.87 -4.94 1.86
N ALA A 10 2.69 -5.48 1.54
CA ALA A 10 1.74 -4.83 0.65
C ALA A 10 0.88 -3.85 1.46
N ARG A 11 0.97 -2.55 1.17
CA ARG A 11 0.02 -1.54 1.68
C ARG A 11 -1.07 -1.37 0.63
N ARG A 12 -2.32 -1.58 1.03
CA ARG A 12 -3.49 -1.44 0.16
C ARG A 12 -4.38 -0.31 0.65
N ASP A 13 -4.84 0.51 -0.29
CA ASP A 13 -5.92 1.46 -0.03
C ASP A 13 -7.24 0.89 -0.57
N VAL A 14 -8.34 1.19 0.13
CA VAL A 14 -9.67 0.65 -0.16
C VAL A 14 -10.60 1.80 -0.53
N HIS A 15 -11.11 1.76 -1.75
CA HIS A 15 -12.08 2.73 -2.26
C HIS A 15 -13.40 2.64 -1.47
N ARG A 16 -14.20 3.71 -1.48
CA ARG A 16 -15.52 3.79 -0.80
C ARG A 16 -16.53 2.69 -1.14
N ASN A 17 -16.31 1.94 -2.23
CA ASN A 17 -17.15 0.81 -2.63
C ASN A 17 -16.60 -0.55 -2.17
N GLY A 18 -15.59 -0.57 -1.29
CA GLY A 18 -14.97 -1.78 -0.73
C GLY A 18 -13.92 -2.45 -1.62
N MET A 19 -13.69 -1.94 -2.84
CA MET A 19 -12.67 -2.49 -3.75
C MET A 19 -11.29 -1.87 -3.47
N ILE A 20 -10.22 -2.61 -3.78
CA ILE A 20 -8.85 -2.08 -3.72
C ILE A 20 -8.70 -0.93 -4.73
N ALA A 21 -8.25 0.22 -4.25
CA ALA A 21 -7.98 1.42 -5.05
C ALA A 21 -6.53 1.46 -5.54
N ALA A 22 -5.60 1.17 -4.63
CA ALA A 22 -4.17 1.20 -4.89
C ALA A 22 -3.45 0.13 -4.06
N VAL A 23 -2.34 -0.39 -4.58
CA VAL A 23 -1.42 -1.27 -3.84
C VAL A 23 0.02 -0.88 -4.12
N GLU A 24 0.79 -0.69 -3.06
CA GLU A 24 2.22 -0.43 -3.09
C GLU A 24 2.97 -1.45 -2.24
N THR A 25 4.21 -1.73 -2.61
CA THR A 25 5.15 -2.41 -1.70
C THR A 25 5.80 -1.37 -0.80
N ALA A 26 5.61 -1.50 0.51
CA ALA A 26 6.22 -0.62 1.51
C ALA A 26 7.18 -1.40 2.41
N ARG A 27 8.18 -0.70 2.96
CA ARG A 27 9.11 -1.22 3.97
C ARG A 27 8.60 -0.84 5.34
N VAL A 28 8.60 -1.80 6.26
CA VAL A 28 8.27 -1.54 7.67
C VAL A 28 9.42 -0.77 8.30
N VAL A 29 9.13 0.41 8.84
CA VAL A 29 10.08 1.20 9.62
C VAL A 29 9.93 0.86 11.10
N ARG A 30 8.68 0.74 11.57
CA ARG A 30 8.32 0.39 12.95
C ARG A 30 6.95 -0.27 12.96
N ASP A 31 6.74 -1.26 13.82
CA ASP A 31 5.43 -1.85 14.08
C ASP A 31 5.38 -2.25 15.56
N ASP A 32 4.53 -1.58 16.33
CA ASP A 32 4.35 -1.82 17.76
C ASP A 32 2.91 -1.52 18.20
N ALA A 33 2.68 -1.48 19.52
CA ALA A 33 1.35 -1.28 20.09
C ALA A 33 0.74 0.09 19.77
N GLU A 34 1.55 1.09 19.41
CA GLU A 34 1.07 2.44 19.13
C GLU A 34 0.76 2.62 17.65
N ALA A 35 1.66 2.15 16.77
CA ALA A 35 1.50 2.37 15.34
C ALA A 35 2.34 1.43 14.47
N LEU A 36 1.87 1.30 13.22
CA LEU A 36 2.64 0.81 12.09
C LEU A 36 3.14 2.00 11.27
N LEU A 37 4.46 2.17 11.19
CA LEU A 37 5.13 3.13 10.32
C LEU A 37 5.74 2.41 9.12
N THR A 38 5.41 2.87 7.92
CA THR A 38 5.90 2.30 6.67
C THR A 38 6.53 3.37 5.80
N TRP A 39 7.50 2.97 4.97
CA TRP A 39 8.13 3.82 3.96
C TRP A 39 7.99 3.20 2.57
N THR A 40 7.52 4.00 1.61
CA THR A 40 7.56 3.68 0.18
C THR A 40 8.61 4.59 -0.47
N ALA A 41 9.54 4.02 -1.25
CA ALA A 41 10.52 4.82 -1.95
C ALA A 41 9.87 5.64 -3.07
N SER A 42 10.35 6.86 -3.29
CA SER A 42 9.91 7.66 -4.44
C SER A 42 10.16 6.90 -5.75
N GLY A 43 9.18 6.91 -6.65
CA GLY A 43 9.24 6.18 -7.92
C GLY A 43 9.00 4.67 -7.83
N SER A 44 8.61 4.15 -6.66
CA SER A 44 8.19 2.74 -6.55
C SER A 44 6.95 2.47 -7.41
N ASP A 45 6.89 1.28 -7.99
CA ASP A 45 5.70 0.83 -8.71
C ASP A 45 4.47 0.83 -7.81
N CYS A 46 3.35 1.29 -8.37
CA CYS A 46 2.05 1.29 -7.72
C CYS A 46 1.02 0.66 -8.66
N MET A 47 0.30 -0.35 -8.17
CA MET A 47 -0.89 -0.83 -8.85
C MET A 47 -2.04 0.12 -8.55
N LEU A 48 -2.65 0.68 -9.59
CA LEU A 48 -3.82 1.54 -9.47
C LEU A 48 -5.05 0.85 -10.07
N ARG A 49 -6.21 1.12 -9.49
CA ARG A 49 -7.49 0.69 -10.05
C ARG A 49 -7.74 1.44 -11.36
N GLY A 50 -8.10 0.68 -12.39
CA GLY A 50 -8.50 1.21 -13.69
C GLY A 50 -9.91 0.78 -14.08
N THR A 51 -10.46 1.47 -15.08
CA THR A 51 -11.57 1.00 -15.90
C THR A 51 -11.14 -0.19 -16.74
N ARG A 52 -12.11 -0.88 -17.36
CA ARG A 52 -11.86 -2.03 -18.23
C ARG A 52 -10.98 -1.68 -19.45
N ASP A 53 -11.08 -0.45 -19.95
CA ASP A 53 -10.27 0.08 -21.05
C ASP A 53 -8.93 0.67 -20.59
N GLY A 54 -8.59 0.55 -19.30
CA GLY A 54 -7.27 0.91 -18.76
C GLY A 54 -7.12 2.38 -18.35
N ALA A 55 -8.18 3.18 -18.37
CA ALA A 55 -8.14 4.52 -17.81
C ALA A 55 -8.04 4.45 -16.28
N SER A 56 -7.17 5.30 -15.70
CA SER A 56 -7.00 5.38 -14.25
C SER A 56 -8.23 6.01 -13.59
N MET A 57 -8.64 5.46 -12.44
CA MET A 57 -9.67 6.05 -11.57
C MET A 57 -8.97 6.69 -10.36
N LEU A 58 -8.34 7.85 -10.56
CA LEU A 58 -7.87 8.70 -9.45
C LEU A 58 -9.05 9.39 -8.75
#